data_AF-A0A259KV48-F1
#
_entry.id   AF-A0A259KV48-F1
#
_cell.length_a   1.000
_cell.length_b   1.000
_cell.length_c   1.000
_cell.angle_alpha   90.00
_cell.angle_beta   90.00
_cell.angle_gamma   90.00
#
_symmetry.space_group_name_H-M   'P 1'
#
loop_
_entity.id
_entity.type
_entity.pdbx_description
1 polymer ?
#
loop_
_entity_poly.entity_id
_entity_poly.type
_entity_poly.pdbx_seq_one_letter_code
_entity_poly.pdbx_strand_id
1 'polypeptide(L)'
;MSLASEREHAILSVLQQSLPEARLADFGPAARLNADLALDSVMLLQLIVHLELDHGLQVPEHRLLTDSLETVADLCQALEPLPEEAGR
;
A
#
# COMPACT_ATOMS: atom_id res chain seq x y z
N MET A 1 -18.42 6.08 -0.46
CA MET A 1 -17.11 6.06 -1.14
C MET A 1 -16.81 4.61 -1.49
N SER A 2 -15.94 4.36 -2.48
CA SER A 2 -15.55 3.00 -2.89
C SER A 2 -14.40 2.50 -2.02
N LEU A 3 -14.36 1.19 -1.71
CA LEU A 3 -13.24 0.56 -1.00
C LEU A 3 -11.89 0.81 -1.70
N ALA A 4 -11.88 0.86 -3.03
CA ALA A 4 -10.67 1.17 -3.79
C ALA A 4 -10.18 2.59 -3.49
N SER A 5 -11.08 3.57 -3.48
CA SER A 5 -10.74 4.95 -3.16
C SER A 5 -10.26 5.09 -1.72
N GLU A 6 -10.84 4.38 -0.75
CA GLU A 6 -10.39 4.40 0.64
C GLU A 6 -8.96 3.87 0.80
N ARG A 7 -8.62 2.79 0.10
CA ARG A 7 -7.27 2.22 0.09
C ARG A 7 -6.25 3.14 -0.57
N GLU A 8 -6.62 3.78 -1.69
CA GLU A 8 -5.76 4.80 -2.32
C GLU A 8 -5.46 5.96 -1.37
N HIS A 9 -6.45 6.42 -0.61
CA HIS A 9 -6.25 7.48 0.39
C HIS A 9 -5.33 7.03 1.53
N ALA A 10 -5.46 5.79 2.00
CA ALA A 10 -4.57 5.24 3.02
C ALA A 10 -3.12 5.15 2.53
N ILE A 11 -2.91 4.62 1.31
CA ILE A 11 -1.58 4.58 0.67
C ILE A 11 -1.00 5.98 0.56
N LEU A 12 -1.77 6.95 0.04
CA LEU A 12 -1.31 8.31 -0.10
C LEU A 12 -0.93 8.95 1.25
N SER A 13 -1.73 8.72 2.30
CA SER A 13 -1.45 9.21 3.65
C SER A 13 -0.12 8.70 4.17
N VAL A 14 0.11 7.38 4.09
CA VAL A 14 1.36 6.77 4.53
C VAL A 14 2.56 7.28 3.73
N LEU A 15 2.42 7.39 2.40
CA LEU A 15 3.51 7.92 1.57
C LEU A 15 3.87 9.36 1.96
N GLN A 16 2.89 10.20 2.29
CA GLN A 16 3.12 11.58 2.72
C GLN A 16 3.75 11.70 4.11
N GLN A 17 3.41 10.77 5.01
CA GLN A 17 3.78 10.86 6.44
C GLN A 17 5.07 10.10 6.77
N SER A 18 5.28 8.96 6.13
CA SER A 18 6.29 7.98 6.53
C SER A 18 7.34 7.71 5.46
N LEU A 19 7.11 8.09 4.20
CA LEU A 19 8.01 7.84 3.06
C LEU A 19 8.25 9.10 2.21
N PRO A 20 8.90 10.14 2.77
CA PRO A 20 9.09 11.42 2.10
C PRO A 20 9.92 11.36 0.80
N GLU A 21 10.66 10.27 0.57
CA GLU A 21 11.41 10.02 -0.66
C GLU A 21 10.52 9.55 -1.83
N ALA A 22 9.27 9.15 -1.56
CA ALA A 22 8.34 8.72 -2.59
C ALA A 22 7.92 9.90 -3.49
N ARG A 23 7.86 9.65 -4.81
CA ARG A 23 7.48 10.68 -5.78
C ARG A 23 5.96 10.70 -5.95
N LEU A 24 5.32 11.69 -5.34
CA LEU A 24 3.85 11.80 -5.35
C LEU A 24 3.25 12.56 -6.53
N ALA A 25 4.09 13.17 -7.39
CA ALA A 25 3.63 14.00 -8.51
C ALA A 25 2.72 13.24 -9.48
N ASP A 26 2.99 11.95 -9.68
CA ASP A 26 2.29 11.08 -10.61
C ASP A 26 1.38 10.07 -9.89
N PHE A 27 1.03 10.32 -8.61
CA PHE A 27 0.21 9.38 -7.84
C PHE A 27 -1.17 9.19 -8.46
N GLY A 28 -1.53 7.92 -8.67
CA GLY A 28 -2.84 7.49 -9.19
C GLY A 28 -2.89 5.98 -9.36
N PRO A 29 -4.06 5.41 -9.70
CA PRO A 29 -4.25 3.95 -9.75
C PRO A 29 -3.30 3.25 -10.74
N ALA A 30 -2.98 3.89 -11.86
CA ALA A 30 -2.08 3.33 -12.87
C ALA A 30 -0.58 3.61 -12.60
N ALA A 31 -0.25 4.37 -11.56
CA ALA A 31 1.13 4.72 -11.25
C ALA A 31 1.91 3.48 -10.83
N ARG A 32 3.08 3.30 -11.44
CA ARG A 32 3.99 2.20 -11.12
C ARG A 32 4.72 2.47 -9.82
N LEU A 33 4.65 1.53 -8.89
CA LEU A 33 5.24 1.66 -7.55
C LEU A 33 6.73 1.99 -7.65
N ASN A 34 7.48 1.28 -8.48
CA ASN A 34 8.92 1.52 -8.63
C ASN A 34 9.26 2.69 -9.55
N ALA A 35 8.70 2.77 -10.75
CA ALA A 35 9.14 3.71 -11.79
C ALA A 35 8.60 5.12 -11.54
N ASP A 36 7.30 5.21 -11.21
CA ASP A 36 6.61 6.49 -11.10
C ASP A 36 6.73 7.04 -9.67
N LEU A 37 6.51 6.18 -8.65
CA LEU A 37 6.57 6.57 -7.24
C LEU A 37 7.95 6.40 -6.59
N ALA A 38 8.93 5.81 -7.30
CA ALA A 38 10.28 5.55 -6.79
C ALA A 38 10.34 4.61 -5.57
N LEU A 39 9.35 3.73 -5.39
CA LEU A 39 9.34 2.75 -4.31
C LEU A 39 10.20 1.55 -4.68
N ASP A 40 11.31 1.38 -3.97
CA ASP A 40 12.06 0.12 -3.99
C ASP A 40 11.40 -0.95 -3.11
N SER A 41 11.98 -2.15 -3.06
CA SER A 41 11.44 -3.26 -2.28
C SER A 41 11.43 -2.99 -0.77
N VAL A 42 12.37 -2.19 -0.25
CA VAL A 42 12.44 -1.84 1.17
C VAL A 42 11.36 -0.83 1.51
N MET A 43 11.21 0.22 0.69
CA MET A 43 10.16 1.22 0.84
C MET A 43 8.77 0.59 0.70
N LEU A 44 8.60 -0.38 -0.22
CA LEU A 44 7.33 -1.10 -0.36
C LEU A 44 6.98 -1.88 0.92
N LEU A 45 7.95 -2.57 1.53
CA LEU A 45 7.74 -3.26 2.80
C LEU A 45 7.43 -2.27 3.94
N GLN A 46 8.12 -1.13 3.99
CA GLN A 46 7.83 -0.07 4.97
C GLN A 46 6.42 0.50 4.79
N LEU A 47 5.98 0.74 3.55
CA LEU A 47 4.63 1.16 3.22
C LEU A 47 3.59 0.17 3.78
N ILE A 48 3.79 -1.13 3.56
CA ILE A 48 2.89 -2.17 4.05
C ILE A 48 2.83 -2.17 5.59
N VAL A 49 3.97 -2.07 6.27
CA VAL A 49 4.02 -2.01 7.74
C VAL A 49 3.26 -0.79 8.28
N HIS A 50 3.41 0.38 7.66
CA HIS A 50 2.67 1.57 8.06
C HIS A 50 1.17 1.48 7.75
N LEU A 51 0.77 0.88 6.63
CA LEU A 51 -0.63 0.61 6.33
C LEU A 51 -1.26 -0.31 7.39
N GLU A 52 -0.49 -1.26 7.89
CA GLU A 52 -0.92 -2.17 8.96
C GLU A 52 -1.14 -1.43 10.26
N LEU A 53 -0.13 -0.67 10.71
CA LEU A 53 -0.14 0.02 12.00
C LEU A 53 -1.11 1.21 12.04
N ASP A 54 -1.15 2.01 10.97
CA ASP A 54 -1.85 3.30 10.96
C ASP A 54 -3.27 3.19 10.37
N HIS A 55 -3.52 2.20 9.51
CA HIS A 55 -4.79 2.04 8.79
C HIS A 55 -5.47 0.68 8.98
N GLY A 56 -4.84 -0.27 9.68
CA GLY A 56 -5.40 -1.61 9.87
C GLY A 56 -5.52 -2.40 8.57
N LEU A 57 -4.65 -2.14 7.59
CA LEU A 57 -4.63 -2.78 6.29
C LEU A 57 -3.35 -3.59 6.12
N GLN A 58 -3.48 -4.84 5.70
CA GLN A 58 -2.34 -5.73 5.44
C GLN A 58 -2.32 -6.20 3.99
N VAL A 59 -1.15 -6.64 3.53
CA VAL A 59 -1.03 -7.50 2.36
C VAL A 59 -0.55 -8.88 2.84
N PRO A 60 -1.36 -9.94 2.68
CA PRO A 60 -0.96 -11.28 3.11
C PRO A 60 0.34 -11.74 2.45
N GLU A 61 1.19 -12.43 3.20
CA GLU A 61 2.49 -12.91 2.70
C GLU A 61 2.36 -13.72 1.39
N HIS A 62 1.33 -14.57 1.30
CA HIS A 62 1.10 -15.37 0.09
C HIS A 62 0.78 -14.50 -1.14
N ARG A 63 0.13 -13.35 -0.96
CA ARG A 63 -0.11 -12.37 -2.02
C ARG A 63 1.14 -11.59 -2.34
N LEU A 64 1.92 -11.16 -1.34
CA LEU A 64 3.20 -10.48 -1.59
C LEU A 64 4.18 -11.31 -2.45
N LEU A 65 4.14 -12.63 -2.30
CA LEU A 65 5.01 -13.54 -3.07
C LEU A 65 4.46 -13.92 -4.45
N THR A 66 3.14 -13.83 -4.65
CA THR A 66 2.47 -14.33 -5.86
C THR A 66 1.99 -13.22 -6.77
N ASP A 67 1.54 -12.11 -6.20
CA ASP A 67 1.02 -10.97 -6.94
C ASP A 67 2.19 -10.14 -7.49
N SER A 68 2.14 -9.84 -8.78
CA SER A 68 3.04 -8.86 -9.38
C SER A 68 2.54 -7.46 -9.03
N LEU A 69 2.95 -6.95 -7.87
CA LEU A 69 2.61 -5.60 -7.41
C LEU A 69 3.39 -4.57 -8.23
N GLU A 70 2.83 -4.18 -9.38
CA GLU A 70 3.46 -3.21 -10.27
C GLU A 70 2.90 -1.80 -10.06
N THR A 71 1.60 -1.68 -9.80
CA THR A 71 0.88 -0.41 -9.72
C THR A 71 0.21 -0.16 -8.36
N VAL A 72 -0.21 1.07 -8.12
CA VAL A 72 -1.06 1.42 -6.96
C VAL A 72 -2.37 0.63 -6.98
N ALA A 73 -2.97 0.42 -8.15
CA ALA A 73 -4.19 -0.40 -8.27
C ALA A 73 -3.95 -1.85 -7.86
N ASP A 74 -2.81 -2.44 -8.22
CA ASP A 74 -2.44 -3.81 -7.81
C ASP A 74 -2.31 -3.87 -6.29
N LEU A 75 -1.63 -2.90 -5.68
CA LEU A 75 -1.51 -2.79 -4.23
C LEU A 75 -2.89 -2.63 -3.57
N CYS A 76 -3.76 -1.77 -4.08
CA CYS A 76 -5.13 -1.61 -3.58
C CYS A 76 -5.95 -2.90 -3.65
N GLN A 77 -5.75 -3.73 -4.67
CA GLN A 77 -6.42 -5.02 -4.80
C GLN A 77 -5.84 -6.06 -3.83
N ALA A 78 -4.54 -5.98 -3.56
CA ALA A 78 -3.83 -6.86 -2.66
C ALA A 78 -4.15 -6.60 -1.18
N LEU A 79 -4.46 -5.34 -0.82
CA LEU A 79 -4.80 -4.93 0.54
C LEU A 79 -6.12 -5.53 1.04
N GLU A 80 -6.10 -6.00 2.27
CA GLU A 80 -7.26 -6.44 3.03
C GLU A 80 -7.21 -5.89 4.47
N PRO A 81 -8.36 -5.77 5.15
CA PRO A 81 -8.36 -5.44 6.57
C PRO A 81 -7.54 -6.47 7.34
N LEU A 82 -6.79 -6.01 8.34
CA LEU A 82 -6.23 -6.89 9.35
C LEU A 82 -7.37 -7.76 9.90
N PRO A 83 -7.17 -9.09 10.04
CA PRO A 83 -8.13 -9.89 10.77
C PRO A 83 -8.27 -9.26 12.15
N GLU A 84 -9.51 -9.01 12.58
CA GLU A 84 -9.74 -8.74 14.00
C GLU A 84 -9.09 -9.91 14.74
N GLU A 85 -7.99 -9.67 15.44
CA GLU A 85 -7.45 -10.64 16.36
C GLU A 85 -8.60 -10.97 17.29
N ALA A 86 -9.22 -12.14 17.09
CA ALA A 86 -10.31 -12.62 17.92
C ALA A 86 -9.80 -12.53 19.36
N GLY A 87 -10.33 -11.55 20.10
CA GLY A 87 -9.81 -11.13 21.38
C GLY A 87 -9.40 -12.35 22.20
N ARG A 88 -8.09 -12.45 22.44
CA ARG A 88 -7.53 -13.37 23.43
C ARG A 88 -7.42 -12.65 24.75
#